data_AF-A0A496AWC3-F1
#
_entry.id   AF-A0A496AWC3-F1
#
_cell.length_a   1.000
_cell.length_b   1.000
_cell.length_c   1.000
_cell.angle_alpha   90.00
_cell.angle_beta   90.00
_cell.angle_gamma   90.00
#
_symmetry.space_group_name_H-M   'P 1'
#
loop_
_entity.id
_entity.type
_entity.pdbx_description
1 polymer ?
#
loop_
_entity_poly.entity_id
_entity_poly.type
_entity_poly.pdbx_seq_one_letter_code
_entity_poly.pdbx_strand_id
1 'polypeptide(L)'
;MKKLICFLLTFIFASGIYANVTHLDLNADGMIDILDLAFVAARFGETPAVDEMPNPDLNGDGTVNILDLVLVANYFGEPSGIPFEVTDATFDSVVLGSERPIVVEFKSEFCIFCQLMKPIVAEVAAEYSETFTVVKLDVNTQPEKAAEYENWATPTYIVFQNGEVAGSFVGAMAKGKLVAEILALISDEGD
;
A
#
# COMPACT_ATOMS: atom_id res chain seq x y z
N MET A 1 -11.00 31.50 -18.16
CA MET A 1 -11.73 30.31 -18.66
C MET A 1 -10.88 29.04 -18.67
N LYS A 2 -9.63 29.03 -19.19
CA LYS A 2 -8.73 27.86 -19.09
C LYS A 2 -8.39 27.42 -17.65
N LYS A 3 -8.21 28.36 -16.71
CA LYS A 3 -7.92 28.03 -15.29
C LYS A 3 -9.10 27.41 -14.54
N LEU A 4 -10.34 27.69 -14.94
CA LEU A 4 -11.54 27.15 -14.30
C LEU A 4 -11.83 25.72 -14.78
N ILE A 5 -11.50 25.42 -16.03
CA ILE A 5 -11.59 24.06 -16.61
C ILE A 5 -10.50 23.15 -16.04
N CYS A 6 -9.29 23.68 -15.79
CA CYS A 6 -8.23 22.94 -15.10
C CYS A 6 -8.66 22.59 -13.67
N PHE A 7 -9.23 23.54 -12.92
CA PHE A 7 -9.70 23.32 -11.55
C PHE A 7 -10.89 22.35 -11.48
N LEU A 8 -11.79 22.36 -12.47
CA LEU A 8 -12.91 21.42 -12.55
C LEU A 8 -12.46 19.99 -12.89
N LEU A 9 -11.40 19.83 -13.69
CA LEU A 9 -10.83 18.52 -14.03
C LEU A 9 -10.05 17.92 -12.86
N THR A 10 -9.33 18.73 -12.07
CA THR A 10 -8.70 18.23 -10.83
C THR A 10 -9.74 17.89 -9.76
N PHE A 11 -10.87 18.61 -9.71
CA PHE A 11 -11.92 18.33 -8.71
C PHE A 11 -12.69 17.03 -8.97
N ILE A 12 -12.82 16.60 -10.25
CA ILE A 12 -13.46 15.32 -10.58
C ILE A 12 -12.57 14.14 -10.19
N PHE A 13 -11.24 14.31 -10.17
CA PHE A 13 -10.32 13.31 -9.62
C PHE A 13 -10.17 13.40 -8.09
N ALA A 14 -10.32 14.59 -7.50
CA ALA A 14 -10.17 14.81 -6.06
C ALA A 14 -11.45 14.58 -5.24
N SER A 15 -12.55 14.15 -5.86
CA SER A 15 -13.79 13.77 -5.16
C SER A 15 -14.30 12.40 -5.61
N GLY A 16 -13.36 11.47 -5.81
CA GLY A 16 -13.66 10.05 -5.90
C GLY A 16 -14.14 9.56 -4.55
N ILE A 17 -15.27 8.85 -4.53
CA ILE A 17 -15.69 8.05 -3.39
C ILE A 17 -14.57 7.04 -3.16
N TYR A 18 -13.74 7.26 -2.13
CA TYR A 18 -12.68 6.32 -1.73
C TYR A 18 -13.35 5.04 -1.24
N ALA A 19 -13.61 4.13 -2.19
CA ALA A 19 -13.98 2.77 -1.87
C ALA A 19 -12.81 2.15 -1.11
N ASN A 20 -13.08 1.35 -0.09
CA ASN A 20 -12.05 0.63 0.65
C ASN A 20 -11.29 -0.31 -0.31
N VAL A 21 -10.22 0.13 -0.98
CA VAL A 21 -9.59 -0.59 -2.10
C VAL A 21 -8.94 -1.93 -1.69
N THR A 22 -8.86 -2.23 -0.39
CA THR A 22 -8.36 -3.53 0.12
C THR A 22 -9.07 -4.74 -0.50
N HIS A 23 -10.35 -4.63 -0.85
CA HIS A 23 -11.11 -5.74 -1.47
C HIS A 23 -10.80 -5.97 -2.96
N LEU A 24 -10.08 -5.05 -3.61
CA LEU A 24 -9.72 -5.14 -5.03
C LEU A 24 -8.41 -5.92 -5.25
N ASP A 25 -7.61 -6.11 -4.20
CA ASP A 25 -6.43 -6.97 -4.15
C ASP A 25 -6.86 -8.38 -3.68
N LEU A 26 -7.18 -9.21 -4.67
CA LEU A 26 -7.78 -10.52 -4.49
C LEU A 26 -6.76 -11.59 -4.13
N ASN A 27 -5.50 -11.39 -4.52
CA ASN A 27 -4.41 -12.29 -4.17
C ASN A 27 -3.72 -11.89 -2.84
N ALA A 28 -4.07 -10.72 -2.29
CA ALA A 28 -3.54 -10.12 -1.07
C ALA A 28 -2.03 -9.88 -1.10
N ASP A 29 -1.49 -9.51 -2.26
CA ASP A 29 -0.07 -9.22 -2.45
C ASP A 29 0.30 -7.75 -2.17
N GLY A 30 -0.69 -6.91 -1.89
CA GLY A 30 -0.57 -5.50 -1.53
C GLY A 30 -0.64 -4.53 -2.71
N MET A 31 -0.74 -5.04 -3.93
CA MET A 31 -0.87 -4.24 -5.16
C MET A 31 -2.13 -4.66 -5.91
N ILE A 32 -2.78 -3.69 -6.56
CA ILE A 32 -3.88 -3.98 -7.48
C ILE A 32 -3.28 -4.09 -8.88
N ASP A 33 -3.18 -5.30 -9.43
CA ASP A 33 -2.49 -5.53 -10.69
C ASP A 33 -3.16 -6.56 -11.62
N ILE A 34 -2.38 -7.10 -12.56
CA ILE A 34 -2.87 -8.03 -13.57
C ILE A 34 -3.29 -9.37 -12.97
N LEU A 35 -2.74 -9.74 -11.81
CA LEU A 35 -3.07 -10.96 -11.10
C LEU A 35 -4.48 -10.87 -10.50
N ASP A 36 -4.87 -9.71 -9.95
CA ASP A 36 -6.24 -9.48 -9.47
C ASP A 36 -7.23 -9.50 -10.62
N LEU A 37 -6.87 -8.85 -11.73
CA LEU A 37 -7.70 -8.84 -12.91
C LEU A 37 -7.85 -10.25 -13.50
N ALA A 38 -6.78 -11.05 -13.49
CA ALA A 38 -6.82 -12.45 -13.88
C ALA A 38 -7.68 -13.29 -12.92
N PHE A 39 -7.69 -12.98 -11.62
CA PHE A 39 -8.52 -13.64 -10.63
C PHE A 39 -10.01 -13.44 -10.94
N VAL A 40 -10.44 -12.19 -11.18
CA VAL A 40 -11.82 -11.88 -11.59
C VAL A 40 -12.16 -12.55 -12.92
N ALA A 41 -11.28 -12.42 -13.93
CA ALA A 41 -11.51 -12.93 -15.27
C ALA A 41 -11.65 -14.46 -15.32
N ALA A 42 -10.91 -15.19 -14.48
CA ALA A 42 -10.99 -16.64 -14.39
C ALA A 42 -12.36 -17.15 -13.93
N ARG A 43 -13.16 -16.27 -13.30
CA ARG A 43 -14.45 -16.59 -12.68
C ARG A 43 -15.62 -15.84 -13.31
N PHE A 44 -15.41 -15.29 -14.51
CA PHE A 44 -16.40 -14.51 -15.23
C PHE A 44 -17.69 -15.31 -15.49
N GLY A 45 -18.82 -14.74 -15.10
CA GLY A 45 -20.16 -15.34 -15.21
C GLY A 45 -20.56 -16.20 -14.01
N GLU A 46 -19.71 -16.35 -13.00
CA GLU A 46 -20.06 -17.05 -11.77
C GLU A 46 -20.93 -16.18 -10.84
N THR A 47 -21.65 -16.85 -9.94
CA THR A 47 -22.43 -16.23 -8.86
C THR A 47 -21.86 -16.71 -7.52
N PRO A 48 -20.74 -16.14 -7.04
CA PRO A 48 -20.07 -16.55 -5.82
C PRO A 48 -20.96 -16.35 -4.59
N ALA A 49 -20.69 -17.10 -3.53
CA ALA A 49 -21.40 -16.87 -2.26
C ALA A 49 -20.95 -15.55 -1.63
N VAL A 50 -21.84 -14.87 -0.91
CA VAL A 50 -21.53 -13.57 -0.29
C VAL A 50 -20.39 -13.68 0.73
N ASP A 51 -20.24 -14.83 1.39
CA ASP A 51 -19.19 -15.14 2.36
C ASP A 51 -17.95 -15.81 1.74
N GLU A 52 -17.90 -15.94 0.41
CA GLU A 52 -16.73 -16.46 -0.28
C GLU A 52 -15.55 -15.49 -0.16
N MET A 53 -14.35 -16.00 0.12
CA MET A 53 -13.13 -15.19 0.20
C MET A 53 -11.97 -15.92 -0.48
N PRO A 54 -11.21 -15.25 -1.37
CA PRO A 54 -11.49 -13.93 -1.94
C PRO A 54 -12.72 -13.94 -2.87
N ASN A 55 -13.53 -12.87 -2.85
CA ASN A 55 -14.76 -12.77 -3.63
C ASN A 55 -14.52 -12.01 -4.94
N PRO A 56 -14.66 -12.64 -6.13
CA PRO A 56 -14.50 -11.95 -7.42
C PRO A 56 -15.68 -11.05 -7.82
N ASP A 57 -16.82 -11.10 -7.12
CA ASP A 57 -17.94 -10.16 -7.25
C ASP A 57 -17.67 -8.93 -6.37
N LEU A 58 -16.98 -7.95 -6.95
CA LEU A 58 -16.41 -6.79 -6.27
C LEU A 58 -17.45 -5.69 -6.07
N ASN A 59 -18.45 -5.61 -6.95
CA ASN A 59 -19.54 -4.64 -6.81
C ASN A 59 -20.72 -5.18 -5.97
N GLY A 60 -20.73 -6.48 -5.66
CA GLY A 60 -21.73 -7.15 -4.82
C GLY A 60 -23.10 -7.30 -5.50
N ASP A 61 -23.16 -7.32 -6.83
CA ASP A 61 -24.40 -7.47 -7.60
C ASP A 61 -24.84 -8.94 -7.75
N GLY A 62 -24.01 -9.87 -7.28
CA GLY A 62 -24.23 -11.31 -7.28
C GLY A 62 -23.70 -12.03 -8.51
N THR A 63 -23.09 -11.32 -9.48
CA THR A 63 -22.57 -11.92 -10.72
C THR A 63 -21.21 -11.34 -11.09
N VAL A 64 -20.19 -12.18 -11.21
CA VAL A 64 -18.88 -11.77 -11.72
C VAL A 64 -19.00 -11.38 -13.19
N ASN A 65 -18.79 -10.12 -13.53
CA ASN A 65 -18.96 -9.61 -14.87
C ASN A 65 -17.96 -8.50 -15.22
N ILE A 66 -18.23 -7.77 -16.31
CA ILE A 66 -17.32 -6.74 -16.82
C ILE A 66 -17.18 -5.58 -15.83
N LEU A 67 -18.18 -5.32 -15.00
CA LEU A 67 -18.13 -4.26 -13.99
C LEU A 67 -17.11 -4.58 -12.90
N ASP A 68 -16.95 -5.83 -12.50
CA ASP A 68 -15.92 -6.24 -11.54
C ASP A 68 -14.51 -6.08 -12.11
N LEU A 69 -14.33 -6.45 -13.38
CA LEU A 69 -13.06 -6.20 -14.09
C LEU A 69 -12.74 -4.70 -14.19
N VAL A 70 -13.75 -3.87 -14.46
CA VAL A 70 -13.61 -2.41 -14.52
C VAL A 70 -13.25 -1.84 -13.15
N LEU A 71 -13.76 -2.41 -12.04
CA LEU A 71 -13.34 -1.99 -10.70
C LEU A 71 -11.85 -2.22 -10.49
N VAL A 72 -11.32 -3.41 -10.75
CA VAL A 72 -9.87 -3.66 -10.64
C VAL A 72 -9.08 -2.73 -11.57
N ALA A 73 -9.49 -2.61 -12.83
CA ALA A 73 -8.77 -1.81 -13.82
C ALA A 73 -8.73 -0.31 -13.49
N ASN A 74 -9.75 0.23 -12.82
CA ASN A 74 -9.78 1.64 -12.41
C ASN A 74 -8.74 1.98 -11.33
N TYR A 75 -8.28 0.98 -10.57
CA TYR A 75 -7.29 1.14 -9.49
C TYR A 75 -5.98 0.39 -9.80
N PHE A 76 -5.75 0.03 -11.06
CA PHE A 76 -4.56 -0.70 -11.46
C PHE A 76 -3.28 0.09 -11.15
N GLY A 77 -2.34 -0.54 -10.44
CA GLY A 77 -1.08 0.05 -9.99
C GLY A 77 -1.19 0.74 -8.62
N GLU A 78 -2.39 0.86 -8.05
CA GLU A 78 -2.57 1.40 -6.71
C GLU A 78 -2.29 0.31 -5.66
N PRO A 79 -1.64 0.64 -4.52
CA PRO A 79 -1.48 -0.29 -3.43
C PRO A 79 -2.79 -0.42 -2.64
N SER A 80 -3.09 -1.63 -2.18
CA SER A 80 -4.37 -1.99 -1.56
C SER A 80 -4.48 -1.60 -0.08
N GLY A 81 -3.39 -1.11 0.53
CA GLY A 81 -3.28 -0.87 1.97
C GLY A 81 -2.74 -2.08 2.76
N ILE A 82 -2.47 -3.20 2.10
CA ILE A 82 -1.75 -4.34 2.69
C ILE A 82 -0.24 -4.13 2.50
N PRO A 83 0.59 -4.25 3.55
CA PRO A 83 2.04 -4.07 3.38
C PRO A 83 2.69 -5.20 2.59
N PHE A 84 3.33 -4.85 1.48
CA PHE A 84 3.98 -5.77 0.54
C PHE A 84 5.50 -5.65 0.54
N GLU A 85 6.19 -6.65 -0.01
CA GLU A 85 7.64 -6.66 -0.08
C GLU A 85 8.16 -5.93 -1.33
N VAL A 86 9.14 -5.05 -1.11
CA VAL A 86 9.94 -4.44 -2.17
C VAL A 86 11.32 -5.10 -2.22
N THR A 87 11.88 -5.11 -3.42
CA THR A 87 13.20 -5.64 -3.74
C THR A 87 14.07 -4.53 -4.33
N ASP A 88 15.37 -4.77 -4.46
CA ASP A 88 16.28 -3.80 -5.10
C ASP A 88 15.80 -3.36 -6.49
N ALA A 89 15.17 -4.27 -7.24
CA ALA A 89 14.65 -3.98 -8.57
C ALA A 89 13.38 -3.10 -8.59
N THR A 90 12.62 -3.08 -7.49
CA THR A 90 11.32 -2.39 -7.40
C THR A 90 11.36 -1.17 -6.47
N PHE A 91 12.40 -1.06 -5.63
CA PHE A 91 12.53 -0.02 -4.63
C PHE A 91 12.43 1.37 -5.23
N ASP A 92 13.18 1.67 -6.29
CA ASP A 92 13.22 3.00 -6.85
C ASP A 92 11.85 3.41 -7.44
N SER A 93 11.17 2.51 -8.15
CA SER A 93 9.85 2.81 -8.71
C SER A 93 8.75 2.93 -7.66
N VAL A 94 8.77 2.08 -6.63
CA VAL A 94 7.72 2.00 -5.61
C VAL A 94 7.93 3.02 -4.49
N VAL A 95 9.17 3.20 -4.05
CA VAL A 95 9.52 4.04 -2.89
C VAL A 95 9.90 5.44 -3.36
N LEU A 96 10.87 5.55 -4.26
CA LEU A 96 11.42 6.84 -4.66
C LEU A 96 10.54 7.58 -5.69
N GLY A 97 9.82 6.82 -6.51
CA GLY A 97 8.89 7.33 -7.52
C GLY A 97 7.48 7.62 -7.00
N SER A 98 7.20 7.38 -5.71
CA SER A 98 5.86 7.57 -5.15
C SER A 98 5.53 9.04 -4.93
N GLU A 99 4.34 9.46 -5.37
CA GLU A 99 3.75 10.76 -5.04
C GLU A 99 3.20 10.79 -3.60
N ARG A 100 3.00 9.64 -2.97
CA ARG A 100 2.51 9.50 -1.60
C ARG A 100 3.64 9.14 -0.63
N PRO A 101 3.54 9.53 0.64
CA PRO A 101 4.52 9.09 1.64
C PRO A 101 4.59 7.57 1.72
N ILE A 102 5.82 7.05 1.77
CA ILE A 102 6.11 5.61 1.87
C ILE A 102 6.82 5.33 3.19
N VAL A 103 6.31 4.37 3.94
CA VAL A 103 6.97 3.84 5.14
C VAL A 103 7.59 2.51 4.79
N VAL A 104 8.91 2.42 4.79
CA VAL A 104 9.64 1.17 4.56
C VAL A 104 9.97 0.52 5.90
N GLU A 105 9.37 -0.63 6.20
CA GLU A 105 9.78 -1.51 7.30
C GLU A 105 10.96 -2.38 6.86
N PHE A 106 12.16 -2.04 7.35
CA PHE A 106 13.34 -2.90 7.27
C PHE A 106 13.19 -4.02 8.31
N LYS A 107 12.97 -5.24 7.82
CA LYS A 107 12.68 -6.44 8.62
C LYS A 107 13.65 -7.58 8.34
N SER A 108 13.57 -8.60 9.18
CA SER A 108 14.23 -9.89 8.98
C SER A 108 13.29 -11.00 9.45
N GLU A 109 13.28 -12.15 8.76
CA GLU A 109 12.51 -13.31 9.21
C GLU A 109 12.98 -13.87 10.57
N PHE A 110 14.22 -13.60 10.97
CA PHE A 110 14.81 -14.04 12.24
C PHE A 110 14.58 -13.05 13.40
N CYS A 111 13.83 -11.98 13.16
CA CYS A 111 13.56 -10.93 14.12
C CYS A 111 12.21 -11.17 14.83
N ILE A 112 12.27 -11.57 16.10
CA ILE A 112 11.07 -11.81 16.93
C ILE A 112 10.21 -10.55 17.05
N PHE A 113 10.84 -9.38 17.23
CA PHE A 113 10.12 -8.11 17.34
C PHE A 113 9.41 -7.73 16.04
N CYS A 114 9.95 -8.11 14.88
CA CYS A 114 9.31 -7.91 13.58
C CYS A 114 8.04 -8.78 13.48
N GLN A 115 8.09 -10.02 13.96
CA GLN A 115 6.90 -10.87 14.03
C GLN A 115 5.80 -10.30 14.93
N LEU A 116 6.16 -9.68 16.05
CA LEU A 116 5.21 -8.99 16.92
C LEU A 116 4.59 -7.75 16.27
N MET A 117 5.34 -7.06 15.41
CA MET A 117 4.87 -5.88 14.69
C MET A 117 3.95 -6.21 13.52
N LYS A 118 4.05 -7.41 12.90
CA LYS A 118 3.22 -7.82 11.73
C LYS A 118 1.73 -7.42 11.82
N PRO A 119 0.97 -7.79 12.88
CA PRO A 119 -0.45 -7.41 12.96
C PRO A 119 -0.66 -5.90 13.16
N ILE A 120 0.23 -5.24 13.89
CA ILE A 120 0.15 -3.79 14.15
C ILE A 120 0.40 -3.01 12.86
N VAL A 121 1.43 -3.40 12.10
CA VAL A 121 1.80 -2.76 10.83
C VAL A 121 0.71 -2.98 9.78
N ALA A 122 0.15 -4.19 9.69
CA ALA A 122 -0.97 -4.47 8.79
C ALA A 122 -2.21 -3.63 9.13
N GLU A 123 -2.55 -3.51 10.42
CA GLU A 123 -3.69 -2.69 10.86
C GLU A 123 -3.46 -1.20 10.57
N VAL A 124 -2.25 -0.69 10.81
CA VAL A 124 -1.89 0.71 10.51
C VAL A 124 -1.91 0.98 9.01
N ALA A 125 -1.34 0.09 8.18
CA ALA A 125 -1.33 0.27 6.73
C ALA A 125 -2.74 0.27 6.14
N ALA A 126 -3.64 -0.56 6.66
CA ALA A 126 -5.04 -0.58 6.24
C ALA A 126 -5.80 0.68 6.70
N GLU A 127 -5.58 1.16 7.94
CA GLU A 127 -6.27 2.34 8.48
C GLU A 127 -5.78 3.66 7.84
N TYR A 128 -4.51 3.74 7.47
CA TYR A 128 -3.87 4.94 6.92
C TYR A 128 -3.52 4.80 5.45
N SER A 129 -4.14 3.87 4.72
CA SER A 129 -3.90 3.62 3.29
C SER A 129 -4.09 4.86 2.41
N GLU A 130 -4.94 5.80 2.84
CA GLU A 130 -5.17 7.09 2.18
C GLU A 130 -4.11 8.16 2.51
N THR A 131 -3.32 7.95 3.57
CA THR A 131 -2.30 8.91 4.04
C THR A 131 -0.90 8.50 3.63
N PHE A 132 -0.56 7.22 3.76
CA PHE A 132 0.75 6.67 3.40
C PHE A 132 0.64 5.20 3.02
N THR A 133 1.61 4.71 2.27
CA THR A 133 1.73 3.27 1.98
C THR A 133 2.85 2.68 2.83
N VAL A 134 2.64 1.47 3.34
CA VAL A 134 3.68 0.72 4.04
C VAL A 134 4.21 -0.38 3.13
N VAL A 135 5.53 -0.45 2.97
CA VAL A 135 6.22 -1.54 2.27
C VAL A 135 7.24 -2.17 3.20
N LYS A 136 7.71 -3.36 2.85
CA LYS A 136 8.67 -4.14 3.63
C LYS A 136 9.92 -4.40 2.80
N LEU A 137 11.07 -4.31 3.43
CA LEU A 137 12.34 -4.71 2.85
C LEU A 137 13.01 -5.71 3.78
N ASP A 138 13.29 -6.90 3.27
CA ASP A 138 14.01 -7.92 4.03
C ASP A 138 15.53 -7.71 3.92
N VAL A 139 16.17 -7.34 5.03
CA VAL A 139 17.60 -7.02 5.06
C VAL A 139 18.50 -8.23 4.79
N ASN A 140 17.98 -9.46 4.90
CA ASN A 140 18.73 -10.66 4.58
C ASN A 140 18.71 -10.98 3.09
N THR A 141 17.63 -10.67 2.39
CA THR A 141 17.51 -10.92 0.94
C THR A 141 17.93 -9.72 0.10
N GLN A 142 17.85 -8.51 0.64
CA GLN A 142 18.24 -7.24 0.01
C GLN A 142 19.38 -6.52 0.79
N PRO A 143 20.55 -7.17 0.99
CA PRO A 143 21.60 -6.63 1.87
C PRO A 143 22.28 -5.37 1.31
N GLU A 144 22.33 -5.20 -0.01
CA GLU A 144 22.94 -4.02 -0.64
C GLU A 144 22.08 -2.77 -0.40
N LYS A 145 20.77 -2.88 -0.62
CA LYS A 145 19.82 -1.79 -0.33
C LYS A 145 19.70 -1.51 1.17
N ALA A 146 19.74 -2.54 2.02
CA ALA A 146 19.80 -2.34 3.47
C ALA A 146 21.06 -1.54 3.88
N ALA A 147 22.21 -1.83 3.26
CA ALA A 147 23.46 -1.13 3.52
C ALA A 147 23.44 0.32 3.05
N GLU A 148 22.77 0.64 1.93
CA GLU A 148 22.61 2.00 1.40
C GLU A 148 21.99 2.96 2.43
N TYR A 149 21.05 2.46 3.25
CA TYR A 149 20.39 3.22 4.31
C TYR A 149 20.97 2.96 5.70
N GLU A 150 22.18 2.39 5.79
CA GLU A 150 22.89 2.07 7.03
C GLU A 150 22.07 1.21 8.03
N ASN A 151 21.07 0.47 7.54
CA ASN A 151 20.07 -0.18 8.38
C ASN A 151 20.30 -1.68 8.56
N TRP A 152 20.98 -2.01 9.65
CA TRP A 152 21.19 -3.39 10.11
C TRP A 152 20.34 -3.77 11.33
N ALA A 153 19.76 -2.79 12.02
CA ALA A 153 18.84 -3.02 13.13
C ALA A 153 17.43 -3.29 12.60
N THR A 154 16.74 -4.30 13.13
CA THR A 154 15.36 -4.64 12.75
C THR A 154 14.47 -4.80 14.00
N PRO A 155 13.18 -4.37 13.95
CA PRO A 155 12.57 -3.61 12.86
C PRO A 155 13.06 -2.15 12.87
N THR A 156 13.32 -1.59 11.69
CA THR A 156 13.55 -0.15 11.49
C THR A 156 12.55 0.35 10.47
N TYR A 157 12.05 1.56 10.68
CA TYR A 157 11.11 2.21 9.76
C TYR A 157 11.77 3.46 9.22
N ILE A 158 11.82 3.59 7.90
CA ILE A 158 12.21 4.84 7.24
C ILE A 158 10.98 5.39 6.53
N VAL A 159 10.71 6.67 6.74
CA VAL A 159 9.66 7.41 6.03
C VAL A 159 10.29 8.14 4.87
N PHE A 160 9.74 7.93 3.69
CA PHE A 160 10.08 8.61 2.45
C PHE A 160 8.93 9.52 2.05
N GLN A 161 9.25 10.73 1.60
CA GLN A 161 8.29 11.68 1.04
C GLN A 161 8.96 12.37 -0.14
N ASN A 162 8.27 12.46 -1.29
CA ASN A 162 8.80 13.05 -2.52
C ASN A 162 10.14 12.43 -2.99
N GLY A 163 10.30 11.12 -2.76
CA GLY A 163 11.53 10.39 -3.09
C GLY A 163 12.72 10.66 -2.19
N GLU A 164 12.56 11.44 -1.12
CA GLU A 164 13.61 11.74 -0.14
C GLU A 164 13.29 11.15 1.24
N VAL A 165 14.34 10.91 2.04
CA VAL A 165 14.18 10.42 3.41
C VAL A 165 13.69 11.56 4.31
N ALA A 166 12.48 11.43 4.83
CA ALA A 166 11.89 12.38 5.78
C ALA A 166 12.36 12.10 7.22
N GLY A 167 12.62 10.83 7.55
CA GLY A 167 13.21 10.44 8.83
C GLY A 167 13.11 8.94 9.09
N SER A 168 13.60 8.50 10.24
CA SER A 168 13.61 7.08 10.62
C SER A 168 13.47 6.87 12.12
N PHE A 169 12.91 5.73 12.51
CA PHE A 169 12.83 5.28 13.90
C PHE A 169 12.98 3.76 14.00
N VAL A 170 13.40 3.27 15.16
CA VAL A 170 13.80 1.86 15.36
C VAL A 170 13.00 1.21 16.49
N GLY A 171 12.66 -0.06 16.29
CA GLY A 171 12.17 -0.95 17.33
C GLY A 171 10.67 -1.22 17.28
N ALA A 172 10.25 -2.19 18.09
CA ALA A 172 8.84 -2.51 18.26
C ALA A 172 8.15 -1.50 19.17
N MET A 173 6.90 -1.16 18.86
CA MET A 173 6.10 -0.19 19.61
C MET A 173 4.61 -0.47 19.47
N ALA A 174 3.80 0.08 20.37
CA ALA A 174 2.36 0.00 20.26
C ALA A 174 1.83 0.81 19.06
N LYS A 175 0.69 0.39 18.50
CA LYS A 175 0.01 1.02 17.35
C LYS A 175 -0.01 2.55 17.41
N GLY A 176 -0.50 3.12 18.51
CA GLY A 176 -0.62 4.58 18.63
C GLY A 176 0.74 5.31 18.60
N LYS A 177 1.81 4.66 19.08
CA LYS A 177 3.16 5.23 18.99
C LYS A 177 3.73 5.10 17.59
N LEU A 178 3.51 3.98 16.90
CA LEU A 178 3.90 3.79 15.50
C LEU A 178 3.30 4.86 14.61
N VAL A 179 1.97 5.06 14.70
CA VAL A 179 1.26 6.11 13.95
C VAL A 179 1.82 7.49 14.27
N ALA A 180 2.04 7.80 15.55
CA ALA A 180 2.56 9.10 15.95
C ALA A 180 3.96 9.39 15.38
N GLU A 181 4.86 8.40 15.35
CA GLU A 181 6.19 8.56 14.75
C GLU A 181 6.11 8.75 13.23
N ILE A 182 5.26 8.00 12.53
CA ILE A 182 5.07 8.13 11.08
C ILE A 182 4.54 9.52 10.73
N LEU A 183 3.43 9.92 11.35
CA LEU A 183 2.77 11.19 11.06
C LEU A 183 3.63 12.40 11.42
N ALA A 184 4.48 12.30 12.45
CA ALA A 184 5.41 13.37 12.80
C ALA A 184 6.50 13.61 11.73
N LEU A 185 6.74 12.65 10.84
CA LEU A 185 7.73 12.72 9.77
C LEU A 185 7.12 13.07 8.42
N ILE A 186 5.80 13.03 8.27
CA ILE A 186 5.11 13.43 7.04
C ILE A 186 4.81 14.93 7.14
N SER A 187 5.33 15.70 6.19
CA SER A 187 5.01 17.12 6.09
C SER A 187 3.68 17.34 5.36
N ASP A 188 2.83 18.23 5.89
CA ASP A 188 1.72 18.80 5.14
C ASP A 188 2.32 19.82 4.16
N GLU A 189 2.33 19.54 2.86
CA GLU A 189 2.70 20.54 1.86
C GLU A 189 1.64 21.65 1.84
N GLY A 190 1.85 22.70 2.66
CA GLY A 190 0.88 23.75 2.88
C GLY A 190 1.34 24.98 3.67
N ASP A 191 2.62 25.36 3.61
CA ASP A 191 3.11 26.69 4.09
C ASP A 191 3.91 27.43 2.99
#